data_AF-A0A550CBY9-F1
#
_entry.id   AF-A0A550CBY9-F1
#
_cell.length_a   1.000
_cell.length_b   1.000
_cell.length_c   1.000
_cell.angle_alpha   90.00
_cell.angle_beta   90.00
_cell.angle_gamma   90.00
#
_symmetry.space_group_name_H-M   'P 1'
#
loop_
_entity.id
_entity.type
_entity.pdbx_description
1 polymer ?
#
loop_
_entity_poly.entity_id
_entity_poly.type
_entity_poly.pdbx_seq_one_letter_code
_entity_poly.pdbx_strand_id
1 'polypeptide(L)'
;MTRARREGGSNILSSFAMSYAGQLDEKSLAEASETYYLRPDDATLLFFPSAENAGEHIVVQVLIMLAAPSDSSTVEMALDFYGAQREVTDAVKAILHGHIISGLPEQVTYEGQGFILHGTRKDWKYGRRLQLSWGEEELQPCADKWVFTFRTT
;
A
#
# COMPACT_ATOMS: atom_id res chain seq x y z
N MET A 1 32.40 45.92 7.94
CA MET A 1 31.81 46.28 6.64
C MET A 1 31.96 45.10 5.70
N THR A 2 30.88 44.75 4.98
CA THR A 2 30.89 44.05 3.67
C THR A 2 30.83 42.51 3.62
N ARG A 3 29.78 42.06 2.89
CA ARG A 3 29.41 40.72 2.36
C ARG A 3 30.48 40.02 1.51
N ALA A 4 30.36 38.69 1.39
CA ALA A 4 30.27 37.86 0.15
C ALA A 4 30.66 36.40 0.48
N ARG A 5 29.84 35.35 0.30
CA ARG A 5 29.37 34.62 -0.91
C ARG A 5 30.48 34.04 -1.81
N ARG A 6 30.57 32.69 -1.86
CA ARG A 6 30.82 31.75 -3.00
C ARG A 6 31.00 30.34 -2.41
N GLU A 7 30.18 29.34 -2.74
CA GLU A 7 30.07 28.55 -3.98
C GLU A 7 31.30 27.70 -4.34
N GLY A 8 31.05 26.41 -4.57
CA GLY A 8 31.93 25.42 -5.23
C GLY A 8 31.89 24.08 -4.49
N GLY A 9 31.50 22.93 -5.05
CA GLY A 9 31.06 22.53 -6.39
C GLY A 9 30.37 21.15 -6.27
N SER A 10 29.42 20.81 -7.15
CA SER A 10 29.65 20.04 -8.41
C SER A 10 30.18 18.62 -8.13
N ASN A 11 29.64 17.50 -8.59
CA ASN A 11 28.54 17.04 -9.47
C ASN A 11 28.43 15.51 -9.15
N ILE A 12 27.41 14.71 -9.49
CA ILE A 12 27.14 14.13 -10.82
C ILE A 12 25.88 13.19 -10.69
N LEU A 13 24.80 13.51 -11.44
CA LEU A 13 23.77 12.67 -12.14
C LEU A 13 22.88 11.66 -11.35
N SER A 14 21.57 11.44 -11.62
CA SER A 14 20.61 11.79 -12.70
C SER A 14 19.15 11.66 -12.18
N SER A 15 18.29 12.68 -12.25
CA SER A 15 17.25 12.99 -13.27
C SER A 15 16.03 12.03 -13.39
N PHE A 16 14.86 12.53 -12.98
CA PHE A 16 13.54 12.59 -13.66
C PHE A 16 12.59 13.19 -12.58
N ALA A 17 11.86 14.29 -12.75
CA ALA A 17 11.06 14.73 -13.88
C ALA A 17 11.11 16.25 -14.10
N MET A 18 10.89 16.61 -15.36
CA MET A 18 10.83 17.96 -15.91
C MET A 18 9.62 18.76 -15.41
N SER A 19 9.91 20.02 -15.09
CA SER A 19 9.14 21.22 -15.41
C SER A 19 8.06 21.05 -16.49
N TYR A 20 6.78 21.16 -16.09
CA TYR A 20 5.73 21.78 -16.87
C TYR A 20 4.84 22.61 -15.94
N ALA A 21 5.02 23.93 -15.96
CA ALA A 21 4.07 24.88 -15.40
C ALA A 21 2.87 25.00 -16.36
N GLY A 22 2.03 23.96 -16.35
CA GLY A 22 0.67 24.00 -16.89
C GLY A 22 -0.25 23.67 -15.73
N GLN A 23 -1.31 24.46 -15.57
CA GLN A 23 -2.35 24.27 -14.56
C GLN A 23 -2.97 22.88 -14.74
N LEU A 24 -2.42 21.88 -14.02
CA LEU A 24 -2.93 20.52 -14.00
C LEU A 24 -4.27 20.58 -13.26
N ASP A 25 -5.33 20.21 -13.97
CA ASP A 25 -6.65 19.96 -13.41
C ASP A 25 -6.50 18.94 -12.27
N GLU A 26 -7.06 19.20 -11.09
CA GLU A 26 -7.00 18.28 -9.94
C GLU A 26 -7.54 16.89 -10.32
N LYS A 27 -8.41 16.81 -11.34
CA LYS A 27 -8.85 15.55 -11.95
C LYS A 27 -7.73 14.74 -12.61
N SER A 28 -6.78 15.39 -13.27
CA SER A 28 -5.65 14.73 -13.95
C SER A 28 -4.64 14.15 -12.95
N LEU A 29 -4.49 14.77 -11.78
CA LEU A 29 -3.68 14.25 -10.68
C LEU A 29 -4.35 13.06 -9.98
N ALA A 30 -5.68 13.04 -9.88
CA ALA A 30 -6.43 11.86 -9.43
C ALA A 30 -6.35 10.69 -10.43
N GLU A 31 -6.31 10.96 -11.73
CA GLU A 31 -6.14 9.94 -12.78
C GLU A 31 -4.69 9.42 -12.91
N ALA A 32 -3.71 10.18 -12.43
CA ALA A 32 -2.30 9.79 -12.37
C ALA A 32 -1.92 9.11 -11.04
N SER A 33 -2.89 8.78 -10.18
CA SER A 33 -2.70 7.79 -9.11
C SER A 33 -2.37 6.46 -9.79
N GLU A 34 -1.08 6.18 -9.98
CA GLU A 34 -0.58 4.93 -10.54
C GLU A 34 -1.37 3.77 -9.97
N THR A 35 -2.04 3.02 -10.85
CA THR A 35 -2.81 1.86 -10.44
C THR A 35 -1.83 0.79 -9.98
N TYR A 36 -1.47 0.82 -8.70
CA TYR A 36 -0.64 -0.21 -8.11
C TYR A 36 -1.50 -1.43 -7.77
N TYR A 37 -0.88 -2.60 -7.85
CA TYR A 37 -1.49 -3.87 -7.52
C TYR A 37 -0.66 -4.59 -6.47
N LEU A 38 -1.36 -5.23 -5.52
CA LEU A 38 -0.69 -6.05 -4.53
C LEU A 38 -0.20 -7.36 -5.16
N ARG A 39 0.98 -7.80 -4.75
CA ARG A 39 1.61 -9.04 -5.23
C ARG A 39 1.58 -10.11 -4.13
N PRO A 40 1.49 -11.40 -4.49
CA PRO A 40 1.64 -12.45 -3.51
C PRO A 40 3.07 -12.48 -2.97
N ASP A 41 3.22 -12.96 -1.74
CA ASP A 41 4.47 -13.16 -1.00
C ASP A 41 5.30 -11.88 -0.71
N ASP A 42 4.79 -10.71 -1.07
CA ASP A 42 5.38 -9.42 -0.74
C ASP A 42 4.74 -8.79 0.49
N ALA A 43 5.56 -8.42 1.46
CA ALA A 43 5.14 -7.55 2.55
C ALA A 43 5.09 -6.09 2.07
N THR A 44 3.89 -5.59 1.80
CA THR A 44 3.65 -4.24 1.28
C THR A 44 3.23 -3.29 2.40
N LEU A 45 3.76 -2.07 2.41
CA LEU A 45 3.29 -0.99 3.28
C LEU A 45 2.31 -0.11 2.52
N LEU A 46 1.09 0.00 3.02
CA LEU A 46 0.05 0.85 2.46
C LEU A 46 -0.12 2.11 3.29
N PHE A 47 -0.02 3.25 2.62
CA PHE A 47 -0.16 4.57 3.19
C PHE A 47 -1.61 5.07 3.08
N PHE A 48 -2.16 5.49 4.20
CA PHE A 48 -3.51 6.05 4.32
C PHE A 48 -3.37 7.49 4.81
N PRO A 49 -3.44 8.48 3.89
CA PRO A 49 -3.32 9.87 4.28
C PRO A 49 -4.50 10.25 5.18
N SER A 50 -4.20 10.98 6.25
CA SER A 50 -5.23 11.65 7.02
C SER A 50 -5.79 12.81 6.19
N ALA A 51 -7.08 13.13 6.36
CA ALA A 51 -7.60 14.37 5.81
C ALA A 51 -6.85 15.55 6.47
N GLU A 52 -6.48 16.56 5.67
CA GLU A 52 -5.78 17.74 6.16
C GLU A 52 -6.48 18.26 7.43
N ASN A 53 -5.80 18.18 8.57
CA ASN A 53 -6.24 18.58 9.92
C ASN A 53 -7.02 17.55 10.78
N ALA A 54 -7.24 16.30 10.34
CA ALA A 54 -8.11 15.36 11.05
C ALA A 54 -7.42 14.24 11.85
N GLY A 55 -6.09 14.04 11.73
CA GLY A 55 -5.39 12.93 12.41
C GLY A 55 -4.02 12.60 11.84
N GLU A 56 -3.41 11.54 12.34
CA GLU A 56 -2.10 11.02 11.92
C GLU A 56 -2.20 10.24 10.60
N HIS A 57 -1.20 10.34 9.73
CA HIS A 57 -1.13 9.50 8.54
C HIS A 57 -0.78 8.07 8.93
N ILE A 58 -1.57 7.09 8.48
CA ILE A 58 -1.46 5.71 8.95
C ILE A 58 -0.77 4.86 7.90
N VAL A 59 0.19 4.03 8.33
CA VAL A 59 0.80 3.00 7.49
C VAL A 59 0.40 1.62 8.01
N VAL A 60 -0.12 0.77 7.12
CA VAL A 60 -0.49 -0.62 7.44
C VAL A 60 0.37 -1.58 6.62
N GLN A 61 0.93 -2.59 7.28
CA GLN A 61 1.57 -3.70 6.57
C GLN A 61 0.53 -4.73 6.11
N VAL A 62 0.65 -5.14 4.86
CA VAL A 62 -0.17 -6.17 4.22
C VAL A 62 0.73 -7.25 3.65
N LEU A 63 0.30 -8.50 3.79
CA LEU A 63 0.87 -9.64 3.10
C LEU A 63 -0.26 -10.41 2.42
N ILE A 64 -0.05 -10.83 1.18
CA ILE A 64 -0.94 -11.75 0.48
C ILE A 64 -0.21 -13.07 0.29
N MET A 65 -0.85 -14.18 0.64
CA MET A 65 -0.33 -15.53 0.46
C MET A 65 -1.28 -16.31 -0.45
N LEU A 66 -0.72 -17.14 -1.34
CA LEU A 66 -1.48 -18.12 -2.10
C LEU A 66 -1.68 -19.37 -1.24
N ALA A 67 -2.93 -19.81 -1.09
CA ALA A 67 -3.23 -21.03 -0.35
C ALA A 67 -2.84 -22.24 -1.20
N ALA A 68 -1.62 -22.76 -1.05
CA ALA A 68 -1.18 -23.96 -1.76
C ALA A 68 -2.22 -25.09 -1.59
N PRO A 69 -2.99 -25.45 -2.63
CA PRO A 69 -3.96 -26.52 -2.51
C PRO A 69 -3.23 -27.85 -2.69
N SER A 70 -3.87 -28.92 -2.23
CA SER A 70 -3.36 -30.28 -2.42
C SER A 70 -3.37 -30.71 -3.90
N ASP A 71 -4.30 -30.15 -4.68
CA ASP A 71 -4.69 -30.69 -5.99
C ASP A 71 -4.43 -29.74 -7.18
N SER A 72 -3.99 -28.50 -6.96
CA SER A 72 -3.66 -27.54 -8.03
C SER A 72 -2.20 -27.15 -7.99
N SER A 73 -1.63 -26.86 -9.16
CA SER A 73 -0.26 -26.37 -9.21
C SER A 73 -0.15 -24.95 -8.68
N THR A 74 0.99 -24.61 -8.06
CA THR A 74 1.30 -23.23 -7.64
C THR A 74 1.24 -22.24 -8.80
N VAL A 75 1.52 -22.69 -10.03
CA VAL A 75 1.50 -21.87 -11.24
C VAL A 75 0.08 -21.48 -11.62
N GLU A 76 -0.86 -22.42 -11.65
CA GLU A 76 -2.28 -22.13 -11.96
C GLU A 76 -2.87 -21.13 -10.96
N MET A 77 -2.61 -21.35 -9.66
CA MET A 77 -3.09 -20.42 -8.63
C MET A 77 -2.51 -19.02 -8.77
N ALA A 78 -1.24 -18.90 -9.17
CA ALA A 78 -0.64 -17.60 -9.46
C ALA A 78 -1.32 -16.94 -10.66
N LEU A 79 -1.63 -17.69 -11.72
CA LEU A 79 -2.36 -17.16 -12.89
C LEU A 79 -3.76 -16.68 -12.51
N ASP A 80 -4.50 -17.47 -11.71
CA ASP A 80 -5.83 -17.09 -11.23
C ASP A 80 -5.76 -15.84 -10.35
N PHE A 81 -4.75 -15.76 -9.48
CA PHE A 81 -4.49 -14.55 -8.70
C PHE A 81 -4.25 -13.33 -9.59
N TYR A 82 -3.39 -13.44 -10.61
CA TYR A 82 -3.12 -12.32 -11.52
C TYR A 82 -4.35 -11.93 -12.36
N GLY A 83 -5.24 -12.87 -12.68
CA GLY A 83 -6.54 -12.59 -13.28
C GLY A 83 -7.48 -11.80 -12.37
N ALA A 84 -7.46 -12.08 -11.07
CA ALA A 84 -8.27 -11.42 -10.05
C ALA A 84 -7.56 -10.25 -9.34
N GLN A 85 -6.32 -9.91 -9.71
CA GLN A 85 -5.42 -9.07 -8.91
C GLN A 85 -5.99 -7.68 -8.59
N ARG A 86 -6.70 -7.10 -9.56
CA ARG A 86 -7.38 -5.82 -9.39
C ARG A 86 -8.44 -5.90 -8.30
N GLU A 87 -9.36 -6.86 -8.42
CA GLU A 87 -10.44 -7.07 -7.46
C GLU A 87 -9.90 -7.39 -6.07
N VAL A 88 -8.87 -8.25 -5.98
CA VAL A 88 -8.19 -8.54 -4.71
C VAL A 88 -7.59 -7.28 -4.10
N THR A 89 -6.90 -6.46 -4.90
CA THR A 89 -6.29 -5.21 -4.42
C THR A 89 -7.36 -4.24 -3.90
N ASP A 90 -8.47 -4.09 -4.62
CA ASP A 90 -9.57 -3.21 -4.24
C ASP A 90 -10.28 -3.71 -2.97
N ALA A 91 -10.50 -5.02 -2.86
CA ALA A 91 -11.07 -5.64 -1.66
C ALA A 91 -10.17 -5.44 -0.43
N VAL A 92 -8.85 -5.67 -0.57
CA VAL A 92 -7.89 -5.42 0.51
C VAL A 92 -7.91 -3.95 0.93
N LYS A 93 -7.86 -3.00 -0.01
CA LYS A 93 -7.94 -1.57 0.30
C LYS A 93 -9.20 -1.23 1.09
N ALA A 94 -10.36 -1.72 0.65
CA ALA A 94 -11.63 -1.48 1.32
C ALA A 94 -11.67 -2.04 2.75
N ILE A 95 -11.16 -3.26 2.96
CA ILE A 95 -11.04 -3.89 4.29
C ILE A 95 -10.15 -3.05 5.20
N LEU A 96 -8.97 -2.62 4.73
CA LEU A 96 -8.05 -1.83 5.55
C LEU A 96 -8.63 -0.46 5.89
N HIS A 97 -9.31 0.17 4.94
CA HIS A 97 -9.99 1.44 5.18
C HIS A 97 -11.08 1.29 6.24
N GLY A 98 -11.89 0.23 6.17
CA GLY A 98 -12.86 -0.11 7.21
C GLY A 98 -12.21 -0.37 8.57
N HIS A 99 -11.08 -1.08 8.60
CA HIS A 99 -10.33 -1.32 9.82
C HIS A 99 -9.85 -0.02 10.48
N ILE A 100 -9.34 0.93 9.70
CA ILE A 100 -8.85 2.22 10.21
C ILE A 100 -10.00 3.05 10.79
N ILE A 101 -11.14 3.08 10.12
CA ILE A 101 -12.27 3.96 10.50
C ILE A 101 -13.07 3.41 11.67
N SER A 102 -13.53 2.15 11.58
CA SER A 102 -14.51 1.60 12.51
C SER A 102 -13.95 0.50 13.41
N GLY A 103 -12.74 0.02 13.12
CA GLY A 103 -12.31 -1.30 13.55
C GLY A 103 -13.06 -2.39 12.78
N LEU A 104 -12.36 -3.48 12.47
CA LEU A 104 -12.96 -4.70 11.93
C LEU A 104 -12.72 -5.88 12.89
N PRO A 105 -13.44 -7.00 12.72
CA PRO A 105 -13.09 -8.26 13.37
C PRO A 105 -11.66 -8.69 13.01
N GLU A 106 -11.08 -9.59 13.82
CA GLU A 106 -9.75 -10.14 13.55
C GLU A 106 -9.68 -11.00 12.29
N GLN A 107 -10.81 -11.53 11.85
CA GLN A 107 -10.92 -12.37 10.67
C GLN A 107 -12.03 -11.85 9.77
N VAL A 108 -11.75 -11.77 8.47
CA VAL A 108 -12.72 -11.38 7.45
C VAL A 108 -12.62 -12.34 6.27
N THR A 109 -13.74 -12.55 5.58
CA THR A 109 -13.78 -13.31 4.34
C THR A 109 -14.44 -12.45 3.28
N TYR A 110 -13.81 -12.38 2.12
CA TYR A 110 -14.35 -11.77 0.92
C TYR A 110 -14.49 -12.85 -0.15
N GLU A 111 -15.67 -12.94 -0.74
CA GLU A 111 -15.99 -13.88 -1.81
C GLU A 111 -16.06 -13.08 -3.12
N GLY A 112 -15.06 -13.28 -3.97
CA GLY A 112 -14.98 -12.67 -5.29
C GLY A 112 -15.45 -13.62 -6.39
N GLN A 113 -15.33 -13.19 -7.64
CA GLN A 113 -15.72 -14.03 -8.76
C GLN A 113 -14.71 -15.16 -9.00
N GLY A 114 -15.00 -16.37 -8.50
CA GLY A 114 -14.16 -17.56 -8.67
C GLY A 114 -13.03 -17.71 -7.65
N PHE A 115 -13.02 -16.88 -6.60
CA PHE A 115 -12.01 -16.94 -5.55
C PHE A 115 -12.57 -16.53 -4.17
N ILE A 116 -11.86 -16.93 -3.13
CA ILE A 116 -12.09 -16.50 -1.76
C ILE A 116 -10.81 -15.89 -1.20
N LEU A 117 -10.95 -14.74 -0.54
CA LEU A 117 -9.87 -14.04 0.15
C LEU A 117 -10.16 -14.05 1.66
N HIS A 118 -9.35 -14.78 2.42
CA HIS A 118 -9.42 -14.82 3.88
C HIS A 118 -8.40 -13.85 4.48
N GLY A 119 -8.88 -12.79 5.13
CA GLY A 119 -8.03 -11.83 5.84
C GLY A 119 -7.93 -12.17 7.32
N THR A 120 -6.71 -12.14 7.87
CA THR A 120 -6.44 -12.25 9.31
C THR A 120 -5.62 -11.05 9.78
N ARG A 121 -6.17 -10.30 10.74
CA ARG A 121 -5.48 -9.23 11.45
C ARG A 121 -4.56 -9.81 12.51
N LYS A 122 -3.34 -9.27 12.61
CA LYS A 122 -2.35 -9.68 13.60
C LYS A 122 -1.64 -8.46 14.17
N ASP A 123 -1.26 -8.53 15.44
CA ASP A 123 -0.42 -7.50 16.08
C ASP A 123 0.90 -7.29 15.30
N TRP A 124 1.23 -6.04 14.98
CA TRP A 124 2.43 -5.67 14.23
C TRP A 124 3.55 -5.16 15.15
N LYS A 125 4.06 -6.07 15.99
CA LYS A 125 5.13 -5.79 16.97
C LYS A 125 6.36 -5.09 16.40
N TYR A 126 6.73 -5.44 15.16
CA TYR A 126 7.86 -4.80 14.48
C TYR A 126 7.54 -3.37 14.05
N GLY A 127 6.35 -3.14 13.49
CA GLY A 127 5.90 -1.83 13.01
C GLY A 127 5.93 -0.75 14.08
N ARG A 128 5.59 -1.09 15.33
CA ARG A 128 5.62 -0.15 16.47
C ARG A 128 7.00 0.45 16.78
N ARG A 129 8.07 -0.11 16.21
CA ARG A 129 9.45 0.38 16.40
C ARG A 129 10.00 1.06 15.16
N LEU A 130 9.23 1.11 14.07
CA LEU A 130 9.63 1.78 12.84
C LEU A 130 9.40 3.28 12.99
N GLN A 131 10.41 4.05 12.58
CA GLN A 131 10.28 5.47 12.31
C GLN A 131 10.09 5.60 10.81
N LEU A 132 8.85 5.91 10.40
CA LEU A 132 8.48 6.02 9.00
C LEU A 132 8.25 7.49 8.66
N SER A 133 8.70 7.94 7.50
CA SER A 133 8.44 9.28 6.99
C SER A 133 8.16 9.25 5.49
N TRP A 134 7.36 10.21 5.02
CA TRP A 134 7.15 10.50 3.61
C TRP A 134 7.53 11.96 3.35
N GLY A 135 8.73 12.18 2.81
CA GLY A 135 9.30 13.52 2.75
C GLY A 135 9.56 14.06 4.16
N GLU A 136 8.87 15.15 4.52
CA GLU A 136 8.96 15.81 5.83
C GLU A 136 7.86 15.35 6.80
N GLU A 137 6.90 14.54 6.33
CA GLU A 137 5.79 14.06 7.14
C GLU A 137 6.17 12.78 7.89
N GLU A 138 5.93 12.76 9.20
CA GLU A 138 6.05 11.55 10.01
C GLU A 138 4.80 10.68 9.83
N LEU A 139 5.01 9.38 9.63
CA LEU A 139 3.93 8.42 9.43
C LEU A 139 3.78 7.56 10.67
N GLN A 140 2.54 7.38 11.12
CA GLN A 140 2.21 6.51 12.23
C GLN A 140 2.00 5.07 11.75
N PRO A 141 2.83 4.10 12.18
CA PRO A 141 2.57 2.69 11.93
C PRO A 141 1.30 2.26 12.66
N CYS A 142 0.41 1.57 11.95
CA CYS A 142 -0.74 0.91 12.55
C CYS A 142 -0.26 -0.13 13.58
N ALA A 143 -1.05 -0.32 14.64
CA ALA A 143 -0.75 -1.32 15.66
C ALA A 143 -0.83 -2.75 15.10
N ASP A 144 -1.60 -2.94 14.02
CA ASP A 144 -1.88 -4.22 13.39
C ASP A 144 -1.32 -4.30 11.96
N LYS A 145 -1.17 -5.54 11.49
CA LYS A 145 -0.91 -5.90 10.11
C LYS A 145 -1.94 -6.92 9.64
N TRP A 146 -2.10 -7.02 8.33
CA TRP A 146 -3.02 -7.96 7.73
C TRP A 146 -2.30 -9.01 6.90
N VAL A 147 -2.74 -10.25 7.04
CA VAL A 147 -2.34 -11.36 6.18
C VAL A 147 -3.58 -11.86 5.47
N PHE A 148 -3.57 -11.79 4.15
CA PHE A 148 -4.63 -12.32 3.31
C PHE A 148 -4.19 -13.62 2.68
N THR A 149 -5.10 -14.59 2.63
CA THR A 149 -4.89 -15.88 1.98
C THR A 149 -5.88 -16.01 0.84
N PHE A 150 -5.35 -16.06 -0.38
CA PHE A 150 -6.11 -16.22 -1.61
C PHE A 150 -6.25 -17.69 -1.96
N ARG A 151 -7.44 -18.11 -2.37
CA ARG A 151 -7.69 -19.43 -2.95
C ARG A 151 -8.78 -19.35 -4.03
N THR A 152 -8.75 -20.26 -4.98
CA THR A 152 -9.82 -20.45 -5.95
C THR A 152 -10.99 -21.23 -5.34
N THR A 153 -12.19 -21.00 -5.84
CA THR A 153 -13.43 -21.72 -5.44
C THR A 153 -13.67 -22.96 -6.27
#